data_AF-A0A7V3JAI4-F1
#
_entry.id   AF-A0A7V3JAI4-F1
#
_cell.length_a   1.000
_cell.length_b   1.000
_cell.length_c   1.000
_cell.angle_alpha   90.00
_cell.angle_beta   90.00
_cell.angle_gamma   90.00
#
_symmetry.space_group_name_H-M   'P 1'
#
loop_
_entity.id
_entity.type
_entity.pdbx_description
1 polymer ?
#
loop_
_entity_poly.entity_id
_entity_poly.type
_entity_poly.pdbx_seq_one_letter_code
_entity_poly.pdbx_strand_id
1 'polypeptide(L)' 'MDEKVVLLEPRNFLSNLAEYLIENADQDKKLSDFVIILPNRRSGVYLRYFIGKKIDNPVILPIIFSIDDFVDYYYENFV' A
#
# COMPACT_ATOMS: atom_id res chain seq x y z
N MET A 1 0.40 4.24 -19.43
CA MET A 1 -0.19 3.89 -18.12
C MET A 1 -1.10 5.05 -17.78
N ASP A 2 -2.41 4.83 -17.70
CA ASP A 2 -3.31 5.93 -17.35
C ASP A 2 -3.16 6.20 -15.85
N GLU A 3 -2.75 7.43 -15.52
CA GLU A 3 -2.67 7.87 -14.14
C GLU A 3 -4.08 7.97 -13.57
N LYS A 4 -4.35 7.22 -12.49
CA LYS A 4 -5.62 7.27 -11.77
C LYS A 4 -5.39 7.99 -10.44
N VAL A 5 -6.03 9.14 -10.27
CA VAL A 5 -6.07 9.84 -8.98
C VAL A 5 -7.29 9.37 -8.20
N VAL A 6 -7.08 8.94 -6.96
CA VAL A 6 -8.14 8.53 -6.04
C VAL A 6 -8.05 9.38 -4.78
N LEU A 7 -9.16 10.02 -4.41
CA LEU A 7 -9.27 10.80 -3.19
C LEU A 7 -9.96 9.95 -2.13
N LEU A 8 -9.28 9.74 -1.00
CA LEU A 8 -9.82 9.04 0.16
C LEU A 8 -10.10 10.04 1.28
N GLU A 9 -11.08 9.73 2.13
CA GLU A 9 -11.42 10.57 3.28
C GLU A 9 -10.19 10.71 4.21
N PRO A 10 -9.78 11.94 4.59
CA PRO A 10 -8.58 12.15 5.40
C PRO A 10 -8.66 11.56 6.81
N ARG A 11 -9.87 11.51 7.39
CA ARG A 11 -10.08 10.86 8.69
C ARG A 11 -9.88 9.36 8.55
N ASN A 12 -9.02 8.80 9.38
CA ASN A 12 -8.64 7.38 9.34
C ASN A 12 -8.05 6.94 7.99
N PHE A 13 -7.34 7.86 7.29
CA PHE A 13 -6.84 7.65 5.93
C PHE A 13 -6.19 6.28 5.68
N LEU A 14 -5.30 5.80 6.55
CA LEU A 14 -4.62 4.51 6.36
C LEU A 14 -5.56 3.31 6.49
N SER A 15 -6.60 3.41 7.32
CA SER A 15 -7.65 2.39 7.41
C SER A 15 -8.52 2.39 6.15
N ASN A 16 -8.89 3.58 5.65
CA ASN A 16 -9.66 3.71 4.41
C ASN A 16 -8.85 3.24 3.20
N LEU A 17 -7.54 3.50 3.19
CA LEU A 17 -6.63 2.99 2.17
C LEU A 17 -6.53 1.46 2.22
N ALA A 18 -6.44 0.86 3.43
CA ALA A 18 -6.44 -0.59 3.57
C ALA A 18 -7.71 -1.23 2.97
N GLU A 19 -8.88 -0.63 3.25
CA GLU A 19 -10.16 -1.07 2.69
C GLU A 19 -10.20 -0.93 1.17
N TYR A 20 -9.80 0.22 0.63
CA TYR A 20 -9.68 0.43 -0.81
C TYR A 20 -8.78 -0.61 -1.49
N LEU A 21 -7.63 -0.94 -0.89
CA LEU A 21 -6.70 -1.93 -1.44
C LEU A 21 -7.29 -3.34 -1.45
N ILE A 22 -8.02 -3.72 -0.39
CA ILE A 22 -8.67 -5.03 -0.28
C ILE A 22 -9.80 -5.15 -1.31
N GLU A 23 -10.68 -4.14 -1.39
CA GLU A 23 -11.79 -4.12 -2.35
C GLU A 23 -11.32 -4.17 -3.82
N ASN A 24 -10.20 -3.49 -4.12
CA ASN A 24 -9.62 -3.52 -5.48
C ASN A 24 -8.86 -4.82 -5.76
N ALA A 25 -8.42 -5.56 -4.72
CA ALA A 25 -7.86 -6.89 -4.89
C ALA A 25 -8.97 -7.90 -5.26
N ASP A 26 -10.16 -7.78 -4.68
CA ASP A 26 -11.27 -8.70 -4.94
C ASP A 26 -11.82 -8.66 -6.38
N GLN A 27 -11.36 -7.72 -7.23
CA GLN A 27 -11.77 -7.54 -8.62
C GLN A 27 -10.70 -7.96 -9.65
N ASP A 28 -10.00 -9.09 -9.42
CA ASP A 28 -8.94 -9.70 -10.25
C ASP A 28 -7.48 -9.26 -9.94
N LYS A 29 -7.21 -8.60 -8.81
CA LYS A 29 -5.83 -8.22 -8.41
C LYS A 29 -5.43 -8.86 -7.09
N LYS A 30 -4.16 -9.16 -6.88
CA LYS A 30 -3.69 -9.56 -5.55
C LYS A 30 -3.17 -8.35 -4.80
N LEU A 31 -3.29 -8.35 -3.48
CA LEU A 31 -2.62 -7.35 -2.64
C LEU A 31 -1.11 -7.28 -2.93
N SER A 32 -0.49 -8.41 -3.31
CA SER A 32 0.92 -8.48 -3.71
C SER A 32 1.26 -7.73 -5.00
N ASP A 33 0.28 -7.40 -5.84
CA ASP A 33 0.51 -6.76 -7.13
C ASP A 33 0.70 -5.24 -7.00
N PHE A 34 0.49 -4.70 -5.80
CA PHE A 34 0.66 -3.28 -5.52
C PHE A 34 2.06 -2.97 -4.97
N VAL A 35 2.63 -1.87 -5.47
CA VAL A 35 3.75 -1.17 -4.84
C VAL A 35 3.21 0.11 -4.25
N ILE A 36 3.43 0.31 -2.95
CA ILE A 36 2.90 1.45 -2.20
C ILE A 36 4.08 2.27 -1.67
N ILE A 37 4.13 3.55 -2.04
CA ILE A 37 5.14 4.49 -1.55
C ILE A 37 4.44 5.45 -0.60
N LEU A 38 4.92 5.55 0.63
CA LEU A 38 4.33 6.37 1.68
C LEU A 38 5.32 7.42 2.19
N PRO A 39 4.87 8.53 2.80
CA PRO A 39 5.76 9.60 3.24
C PRO A 39 6.83 9.18 4.25
N ASN A 40 6.62 8.12 5.03
CA ASN A 40 7.58 7.64 6.02
C ASN A 40 7.35 6.15 6.35
N ARG A 41 8.30 5.54 7.07
CA ARG A 41 8.23 4.12 7.45
C ARG A 41 7.07 3.81 8.43
N ARG A 42 6.70 4.76 9.29
CA ARG A 42 5.65 4.53 10.30
C ARG A 42 4.28 4.33 9.66
N SER A 43 3.93 5.14 8.64
CA SER A 43 2.67 4.95 7.92
C SER A 43 2.59 3.58 7.26
N GLY A 44 3.70 3.02 6.78
CA GLY A 44 3.75 1.65 6.27
C GLY A 44 3.47 0.59 7.34
N VAL A 45 3.98 0.76 8.57
CA VAL A 45 3.66 -0.13 9.71
C VAL A 45 2.17 -0.07 10.03
N TYR A 46 1.59 1.12 10.10
CA TYR A 46 0.16 1.29 10.37
C TYR A 46 -0.73 0.74 9.24
N LEU A 47 -0.35 0.92 7.98
CA LEU A 47 -1.10 0.35 6.86
C LEU A 47 -1.14 -1.18 6.94
N ARG A 48 0.00 -1.83 7.23
CA ARG A 48 0.04 -3.29 7.46
C ARG A 48 -0.85 -3.71 8.61
N TYR A 49 -0.85 -2.96 9.72
CA TYR A 49 -1.74 -3.20 10.85
C TYR A 49 -3.22 -3.12 10.44
N PHE A 50 -3.63 -2.10 9.68
CA PHE A 50 -5.03 -1.95 9.25
C PHE A 50 -5.46 -3.00 8.22
N ILE A 51 -4.58 -3.38 7.29
CA ILE A 51 -4.83 -4.52 6.38
C ILE A 51 -5.04 -5.79 7.21
N GLY A 52 -4.13 -6.08 8.15
CA GLY A 52 -4.20 -7.25 9.03
C GLY A 52 -5.47 -7.32 9.90
N LYS A 53 -6.11 -6.18 10.19
CA LYS A 53 -7.40 -6.13 10.91
C LYS A 53 -8.61 -6.42 10.05
N LYS A 54 -8.49 -6.34 8.72
CA LYS A 54 -9.59 -6.47 7.75
C LYS A 54 -9.53 -7.76 6.93
N ILE A 55 -8.47 -8.56 7.05
CA ILE A 55 -8.31 -9.83 6.35
C ILE A 55 -8.58 -11.01 7.28
N ASP A 56 -9.35 -11.98 6.80
CA ASP A 56 -9.68 -13.20 7.55
C ASP A 56 -8.79 -14.39 7.19
N ASN A 57 -7.98 -14.25 6.13
CA ASN A 57 -7.10 -15.29 5.62
C ASN A 57 -5.67 -14.75 5.43
N PRO A 58 -4.63 -15.60 5.52
CA PRO A 58 -3.27 -15.21 5.20
C PRO A 58 -3.16 -14.70 3.75
N VAL A 59 -2.61 -13.51 3.57
CA VAL A 59 -2.36 -12.90 2.24
C VAL A 59 -0.89 -12.53 2.10
N ILE A 60 -0.40 -12.48 0.87
CA ILE A 60 0.89 -11.86 0.56
C ILE A 60 0.66 -10.35 0.47
N LEU A 61 1.38 -9.59 1.30
CA LEU A 61 1.24 -8.14 1.37
C LEU A 61 1.88 -7.43 0.16
N PRO A 62 1.42 -6.20 -0.15
CA PRO A 62 2.11 -5.35 -1.11
C PRO A 62 3.53 -5.01 -0.65
N ILE A 63 4.38 -4.67 -1.62
CA ILE A 63 5.64 -3.99 -1.31
C ILE A 63 5.30 -2.58 -0.82
N ILE A 64 5.79 -2.21 0.35
CA ILE A 64 5.53 -0.90 0.95
C ILE A 64 6.87 -0.24 1.29
N PHE A 65 7.14 0.89 0.65
CA PHE A 65 8.30 1.74 0.87
C PHE A 65 7.93 3.03 1.61
N SER A 66 8.86 3.61 2.38
CA SER A 66 8.88 5.06 2.55
C SER A 66 9.39 5.74 1.28
N ILE A 67 9.26 7.07 1.16
CA ILE A 67 9.89 7.81 0.06
C ILE A 67 11.40 7.57 0.06
N ASP A 68 12.07 7.66 1.21
CA ASP A 68 13.51 7.42 1.32
C ASP A 68 13.88 5.99 0.88
N ASP A 69 13.17 4.98 1.39
CA ASP A 69 13.43 3.57 1.04
C ASP A 69 13.23 3.30 -0.46
N PHE A 70 12.23 3.96 -1.06
CA PHE A 70 11.96 3.84 -2.49
C PHE A 70 13.08 4.47 -3.32
N VAL A 71 13.56 5.65 -2.91
CA VAL A 71 14.67 6.32 -3.59
C VAL A 71 15.94 5.46 -3.50
N ASP A 72 16.28 4.98 -2.31
CA ASP A 72 17.45 4.11 -2.10
C ASP A 72 17.34 2.84 -2.95
N TYR A 73 16.20 2.15 -2.90
CA TYR A 73 15.93 0.98 -3.74
C TYR A 73 16.08 1.29 -5.22
N TYR A 74 15.56 2.42 -5.68
CA TYR A 74 15.64 2.80 -7.09
C TYR A 74 17.09 3.01 -7.53
N TYR A 75 17.87 3.74 -6.72
CA TYR A 75 19.30 3.96 -6.99
C TYR A 75 20.09 2.66 -7.03
N GLU A 76 19.90 1.76 -6.06
CA GLU A 76 20.67 0.52 -5.98
C GLU A 76 20.37 -0.47 -7.11
N ASN A 77 19.18 -0.40 -7.73
CA ASN A 77 18.71 -1.41 -8.67
C ASN A 77 18.63 -0.93 -10.12
N PHE A 78 18.56 0.38 -10.37
CA PHE A 78 18.30 0.93 -11.71
C PHE A 78 19.22 2.07 -12.14
N VAL A 79 20.08 2.58 -11.25
CA VAL A 79 21.09 3.60 -11.56
C VAL A 79 22.47 2.97 -11.53
#